data_AF-A0A4Q3G1Y8-F1
#
_entry.id   AF-A0A4Q3G1Y8-F1
#
_cell.length_a   1.000
_cell.length_b   1.000
_cell.length_c   1.000
_cell.angle_alpha   90.00
_cell.angle_beta   90.00
_cell.angle_gamma   90.00
#
_symmetry.space_group_name_H-M   'P 1'
#
loop_
_entity.id
_entity.type
_entity.pdbx_description
1 polymer ?
#
loop_
_entity_poly.entity_id
_entity_poly.type
_entity_poly.pdbx_seq_one_letter_code
_entity_poly.pdbx_strand_id
1 'polypeptide(L)'
;MRKIGSVGKQDYDWSEGIRSIKAQTLLIFADADADSIRPEHIIEFYKLLGGGQRDAGLDGSLRSPHRLALIPGATHHTIIALPAMTQHAIEFLQA
;
A
#
# COMPACT_ATOMS: atom_id res chain seq x y z
N MET A 1 -8.75 1.44 -31.19
CA MET A 1 -8.42 1.47 -29.74
C MET A 1 -7.11 0.70 -29.54
N ARG A 2 -5.94 1.34 -29.66
CA ARG A 2 -4.63 0.67 -29.48
C ARG A 2 -3.63 1.63 -28.83
N LYS A 3 -3.95 2.10 -27.63
CA LYS A 3 -3.07 3.01 -26.89
C LYS A 3 -3.01 2.78 -25.38
N ILE A 4 -3.81 1.86 -24.83
CA ILE A 4 -3.79 1.55 -23.38
C ILE A 4 -2.79 0.42 -23.07
N GLY A 5 -2.57 -0.54 -23.98
CA GLY A 5 -1.66 -1.68 -23.75
C GLY A 5 -0.17 -1.43 -23.98
N SER A 6 0.26 -0.22 -24.35
CA SER A 6 1.68 0.08 -24.61
C SER A 6 2.41 0.68 -23.41
N VAL A 7 1.70 1.03 -22.34
CA VAL A 7 2.29 1.67 -21.13
C VAL A 7 2.90 0.64 -20.17
N GLY A 8 2.57 -0.65 -20.31
CA GLY A 8 3.04 -1.73 -19.42
C GLY A 8 4.24 -2.54 -19.93
N LYS A 9 5.04 -2.03 -20.87
CA LYS A 9 6.19 -2.77 -21.44
C LYS A 9 7.54 -2.45 -20.80
N GLN A 10 7.58 -1.46 -19.92
CA GLN A 10 8.79 -1.09 -19.23
C GLN A 10 8.75 -1.69 -17.83
N ASP A 11 9.75 -2.49 -17.50
CA ASP A 11 9.97 -2.92 -16.14
C ASP A 11 10.42 -1.71 -15.32
N TYR A 12 9.77 -1.50 -14.19
CA TYR A 12 10.12 -0.47 -13.22
C TYR A 12 10.52 -1.15 -11.92
N ASP A 13 11.77 -0.97 -11.52
CA ASP A 13 12.22 -1.30 -10.16
C ASP A 13 12.30 0.00 -9.35
N TRP A 14 11.37 0.15 -8.41
CA TRP A 14 11.34 1.28 -7.48
C TRP A 14 11.87 0.93 -6.09
N SER A 15 12.46 -0.26 -5.92
CA SER A 15 12.81 -0.78 -4.60
C SER A 15 13.70 0.17 -3.81
N GLU A 16 14.78 0.68 -4.42
CA GLU A 16 15.66 1.67 -3.78
C GLU A 16 14.95 2.98 -3.46
N GLY A 17 14.09 3.45 -4.36
CA GLY A 17 13.27 4.64 -4.15
C GLY A 17 12.36 4.48 -2.92
N ILE A 18 11.67 3.34 -2.81
CA ILE A 18 10.80 3.05 -1.66
C ILE A 18 11.60 2.95 -0.36
N ARG A 19 12.75 2.26 -0.35
CA ARG A 19 13.65 2.19 0.83
C ARG A 19 14.14 3.56 1.29
N SER A 20 14.27 4.50 0.36
CA SER A 20 14.77 5.84 0.65
C SER A 20 13.73 6.75 1.32
N ILE A 21 12.43 6.41 1.26
CA ILE A 21 11.35 7.22 1.84
C ILE A 21 11.54 7.35 3.35
N LYS A 22 11.67 8.59 3.83
CA LYS A 22 11.80 8.91 5.26
C LYS A 22 10.50 9.36 5.92
N ALA A 23 9.54 9.84 5.13
CA ALA A 23 8.24 10.21 5.63
C ALA A 23 7.45 8.98 6.08
N GLN A 24 6.66 9.12 7.14
CA GLN A 24 5.68 8.09 7.48
C GLN A 24 4.77 7.86 6.26
N THR A 25 4.43 6.61 5.98
CA THR A 25 3.69 6.25 4.78
C THR A 25 2.55 5.31 5.12
N LEU A 26 1.36 5.62 4.61
CA LEU A 26 0.22 4.74 4.58
C LEU A 26 0.03 4.21 3.15
N LEU A 27 -0.03 2.89 3.01
CA LEU A 27 -0.45 2.22 1.79
C LEU A 27 -1.90 1.74 1.95
N ILE A 28 -2.77 2.06 0.99
CA ILE A 28 -4.17 1.61 0.96
C ILE A 28 -4.41 0.89 -0.36
N PHE A 29 -4.80 -0.38 -0.30
CA PHE A 29 -5.13 -1.21 -1.46
C PHE A 29 -6.51 -1.84 -1.33
N ALA A 30 -7.06 -2.25 -2.46
CA ALA A 30 -8.30 -3.01 -2.56
C ALA A 30 -7.97 -4.50 -2.74
N ASP A 31 -8.76 -5.39 -2.13
CA ASP A 31 -8.48 -6.83 -2.15
C ASP A 31 -9.00 -7.55 -3.41
N ALA A 32 -10.08 -7.05 -4.03
CA ALA A 32 -10.69 -7.68 -5.20
C ALA A 32 -9.96 -7.37 -6.53
N ASP A 33 -8.80 -6.70 -6.47
CA ASP A 33 -7.93 -6.41 -7.62
C ASP A 33 -6.67 -7.28 -7.70
N ALA A 34 -6.72 -8.50 -7.17
CA ALA A 34 -5.57 -9.40 -7.24
C ALA A 34 -5.09 -9.64 -8.68
N ASP A 35 -5.91 -9.37 -9.70
CA ASP A 35 -5.57 -9.45 -11.12
C ASP A 35 -4.74 -8.26 -11.64
N SER A 36 -4.93 -7.07 -11.06
CA SER A 36 -4.32 -5.80 -11.49
C SER A 36 -3.13 -5.42 -10.61
N ILE A 37 -3.22 -5.68 -9.30
CA ILE A 37 -2.10 -5.56 -8.36
C ILE A 37 -1.98 -6.86 -7.58
N ARG A 38 -0.87 -7.56 -7.81
CA ARG A 38 -0.54 -8.81 -7.13
C ARG A 38 -0.36 -8.56 -5.62
N PRO A 39 -1.01 -9.34 -4.74
CA PRO A 39 -0.82 -9.23 -3.30
C PRO A 39 0.65 -9.30 -2.86
N GLU A 40 1.47 -10.09 -3.55
CA GLU A 40 2.90 -10.22 -3.27
C GLU A 40 3.63 -8.88 -3.41
N HIS A 41 3.30 -8.08 -4.42
CA HIS A 41 3.91 -6.77 -4.63
C HIS A 41 3.50 -5.77 -3.55
N ILE A 42 2.25 -5.83 -3.07
CA ILE A 42 1.77 -5.01 -1.96
C ILE A 42 2.60 -5.28 -0.70
N ILE A 43 2.79 -6.56 -0.39
CA ILE A 43 3.56 -6.99 0.78
C ILE A 43 5.04 -6.64 0.61
N GLU A 44 5.61 -6.79 -0.59
CA GLU A 44 6.98 -6.38 -0.87
C GLU A 44 7.19 -4.88 -0.65
N PHE A 45 6.32 -4.02 -1.20
CA PHE A 45 6.36 -2.57 -0.98
C PHE A 45 6.29 -2.22 0.51
N TYR A 46 5.38 -2.86 1.25
CA TYR A 46 5.26 -2.62 2.68
C TYR A 46 6.52 -3.04 3.45
N LYS A 47 7.14 -4.17 3.07
CA LYS A 47 8.42 -4.61 3.65
C LYS A 47 9.57 -3.67 3.34
N LEU A 48 9.63 -3.11 2.13
CA LEU A 48 10.64 -2.12 1.72
C LEU A 48 10.57 -0.85 2.58
N LEU A 49 9.36 -0.45 2.98
CA LEU A 49 9.12 0.62 3.97
C LEU A 49 9.47 0.21 5.41
N GLY A 50 9.94 -1.01 5.66
CA GLY A 50 10.22 -1.51 7.02
C GLY A 50 8.99 -2.00 7.79
N GLY A 51 7.84 -2.14 7.12
CA GLY A 51 6.64 -2.77 7.67
C GLY A 51 6.75 -4.30 7.75
N GLY A 52 6.05 -4.90 8.72
CA GLY A 52 5.91 -6.37 8.82
C GLY A 52 7.21 -7.13 9.14
N GLN A 53 8.24 -6.45 9.65
CA GLN A 53 9.56 -7.05 9.92
C GLN A 53 9.69 -7.68 11.31
N ARG A 54 8.85 -7.27 12.27
CA ARG A 54 8.85 -7.76 13.65
C ARG A 54 7.50 -7.52 14.33
N ASP A 55 7.29 -8.22 15.43
CA ASP A 55 6.20 -7.94 16.36
C ASP A 55 6.34 -6.53 16.97
N ALA A 56 5.21 -5.88 17.26
CA ALA A 56 5.17 -4.52 17.77
C ALA A 56 5.44 -4.43 19.29
N GLY A 57 5.54 -5.56 19.99
CA GLY A 57 5.51 -5.62 21.45
C GLY A 57 4.08 -5.46 21.98
N LEU A 58 3.83 -5.93 23.20
CA LEU A 58 2.51 -5.83 23.85
C LEU A 58 2.06 -4.37 24.04
N ASP A 59 3.01 -3.45 24.20
CA ASP A 59 2.76 -2.01 24.35
C ASP A 59 2.78 -1.25 23.00
N GLY A 60 3.08 -1.95 21.89
CA GLY A 60 3.17 -1.36 20.56
C GLY A 60 4.42 -0.50 20.30
N SER A 61 5.39 -0.46 21.21
CA SER A 61 6.58 0.40 21.13
C SER A 61 7.48 0.11 19.92
N LEU A 62 7.42 -1.11 19.36
CA LEU A 62 8.20 -1.53 18.20
C LEU A 62 7.42 -1.47 16.88
N ARG A 63 6.18 -0.92 16.89
CA ARG A 63 5.35 -0.80 15.69
C ARG A 63 6.05 0.04 14.62
N SER A 64 6.00 -0.42 13.37
CA SER A 64 6.45 0.39 12.24
C SER A 64 5.66 1.70 12.18
N PRO A 65 6.32 2.84 11.89
CA PRO A 65 5.60 4.09 11.66
C PRO A 65 4.82 4.07 10.33
N HIS A 66 5.10 3.11 9.46
CA HIS A 66 4.39 2.89 8.20
C HIS A 66 3.19 1.98 8.43
N ARG A 67 2.11 2.18 7.67
CA ARG A 67 0.85 1.43 7.79
C ARG A 67 0.44 0.83 6.45
N LEU A 68 -0.26 -0.31 6.51
CA LEU A 68 -0.88 -0.97 5.37
C LEU A 68 -2.35 -1.22 5.69
N ALA A 69 -3.24 -0.79 4.80
CA ALA A 69 -4.67 -1.06 4.82
C ALA A 69 -5.09 -1.80 3.55
N LEU A 70 -5.80 -2.92 3.72
CA LEU A 70 -6.44 -3.66 2.64
C LEU A 70 -7.96 -3.53 2.81
N ILE A 71 -8.63 -2.91 1.86
CA ILE A 71 -10.07 -2.64 1.90
C ILE A 71 -10.81 -3.83 1.27
N PRO A 72 -11.64 -4.56 2.03
CA PRO A 72 -12.32 -5.75 1.54
C PRO A 72 -13.48 -5.41 0.61
N GLY A 73 -13.67 -6.23 -0.43
CA GLY A 73 -14.75 -6.10 -1.41
C GLY A 73 -14.60 -4.90 -2.35
N ALA A 74 -13.45 -4.24 -2.35
CA ALA A 74 -13.17 -3.08 -3.18
C ALA A 74 -12.37 -3.48 -4.42
N THR A 75 -12.47 -2.69 -5.49
CA THR A 75 -11.58 -2.73 -6.66
C THR A 75 -10.83 -1.40 -6.78
N HIS A 76 -9.85 -1.30 -7.67
CA HIS A 76 -8.96 -0.16 -7.82
C HIS A 76 -9.71 0.99 -8.51
N HIS A 77 -10.86 0.65 -9.09
CA HIS A 77 -11.84 1.58 -9.60
C HIS A 77 -12.82 2.07 -8.53
N THR A 78 -13.22 1.23 -7.57
CA THR A 78 -14.25 1.59 -6.58
C THR A 78 -13.68 2.14 -5.27
N ILE A 79 -12.44 1.82 -4.93
CA ILE A 79 -11.81 2.13 -3.65
C ILE A 79 -11.85 3.62 -3.31
N ILE A 80 -11.71 4.50 -4.31
CA ILE A 80 -11.68 5.95 -4.12
C ILE A 80 -13.00 6.53 -3.61
N ALA A 81 -14.11 5.83 -3.83
CA ALA A 81 -15.44 6.25 -3.38
C ALA A 81 -15.84 5.65 -2.02
N LEU A 82 -15.03 4.74 -1.47
CA LEU A 82 -15.38 4.05 -0.23
C LEU A 82 -15.03 4.92 0.99
N PRO A 83 -15.96 5.09 1.96
CA PRO A 83 -15.68 5.81 3.19
C PRO A 83 -14.45 5.29 3.94
N ALA A 84 -14.23 3.97 3.92
CA ALA A 84 -13.07 3.33 4.56
C ALA A 84 -11.73 3.86 4.04
N MET A 85 -11.61 4.20 2.75
CA MET A 85 -10.39 4.76 2.18
C MET A 85 -10.07 6.11 2.81
N THR A 86 -11.05 7.02 2.82
CA THR A 86 -10.90 8.36 3.42
C THR A 86 -10.69 8.29 4.92
N GLN A 87 -11.40 7.39 5.61
CA GLN A 87 -11.26 7.20 7.05
C GLN A 87 -9.83 6.82 7.42
N HIS A 88 -9.24 5.80 6.78
CA HIS A 88 -7.87 5.40 7.05
C HIS A 88 -6.85 6.51 6.74
N ALA A 89 -7.08 7.29 5.68
CA ALA A 89 -6.22 8.42 5.34
C ALA A 89 -6.27 9.52 6.42
N ILE A 90 -7.46 9.90 6.88
CA ILE A 90 -7.63 10.90 7.94
C ILE A 90 -7.00 10.44 9.25
N GLU A 91 -7.27 9.20 9.67
CA GLU A 91 -6.69 8.62 10.90
C GLU A 91 -5.17 8.57 10.87
N PHE A 92 -4.57 8.39 9.68
CA PHE A 92 -3.12 8.43 9.53
C PHE A 92 -2.56 9.85 9.61
N LEU A 93 -3.22 10.83 8.99
CA LEU A 93 -2.78 12.23 8.99
C LEU A 93 -2.94 12.94 10.34
N GLN A 94 -3.80 12.42 11.21
CA GLN A 94 -4.08 12.98 12.54
C GLN A 94 -3.30 12.32 13.69
N ALA A 95 -2.61 11.21 13.42
CA ALA A 95 -1.85 10.44 14.40
C ALA A 95 -0.44 10.99 14.61
#